data_AF-A0A521K3J5-F1
#
_entry.id   AF-A0A521K3J5-F1
#
_cell.length_a   1.000
_cell.length_b   1.000
_cell.length_c   1.000
_cell.angle_alpha   90.00
_cell.angle_beta   90.00
_cell.angle_gamma   90.00
#
_symmetry.space_group_name_H-M   'P 1'
#
loop_
_entity.id
_entity.type
_entity.pdbx_description
1 polymer ?
#
loop_
_entity_poly.entity_id
_entity_poly.type
_entity_poly.pdbx_seq_one_letter_code
_entity_poly.pdbx_strand_id
1 'polypeptide(L)'
;MRYLIAAMIALMMGAGAPVWAYEEITVTDGGTLTGQVTLDGAVPKPKGYNLTTLPDPLYCGRISDGQGWRILQPFQVGPAGEFRELVVYL
;
A
#
# COMPACT_ATOMS: atom_id res chain seq x y z
N MET A 1 20.28 40.37 29.92
CA MET A 1 19.31 39.86 28.93
C MET A 1 19.96 39.01 27.82
N ARG A 2 20.91 39.53 27.04
CA ARG A 2 21.57 38.79 25.93
C ARG A 2 22.20 37.45 26.35
N TYR A 3 22.90 37.41 27.49
CA TYR A 3 23.54 36.18 28.00
C TYR A 3 22.54 35.13 28.50
N LEU A 4 21.38 35.56 29.03
CA LEU A 4 20.32 34.67 29.47
C LEU A 4 19.63 33.99 28.29
N ILE A 5 19.40 34.76 27.22
CA ILE A 5 18.85 34.23 25.96
C ILE A 5 19.83 33.23 25.35
N ALA A 6 21.13 33.55 25.32
CA ALA A 6 22.15 32.63 24.82
C ALA A 6 22.23 31.32 25.63
N ALA A 7 22.15 31.40 26.96
CA ALA A 7 22.13 30.22 27.83
C ALA A 7 20.88 29.35 27.62
N MET A 8 19.71 29.97 27.42
CA MET A 8 18.46 29.25 27.20
C MET A 8 18.43 28.54 25.85
N ILE A 9 18.98 29.15 24.80
CA ILE A 9 19.10 28.54 23.47
C ILE A 9 20.08 27.35 23.51
N ALA A 10 21.21 27.50 24.20
CA ALA A 10 22.18 26.42 24.36
C ALA A 10 21.60 25.21 25.12
N LEU A 11 20.76 25.46 26.14
CA LEU A 11 20.09 24.41 26.89
C LEU A 11 19.04 23.67 26.04
N MET A 12 18.30 24.37 25.18
CA MET A 12 17.32 23.74 24.29
C MET A 12 17.97 22.91 23.18
N MET A 13 19.14 23.32 22.67
CA MET A 13 19.89 22.55 21.66
C MET A 13 20.50 21.25 22.21
N GLY A 14 20.80 21.19 23.51
CA GLY A 14 21.34 20.00 24.18
C GLY A 14 20.29 19.01 24.68
N ALA A 15 19.01 19.38 24.67
CA ALA A 15 17.91 18.59 25.23
C ALA A 15 17.15 17.74 24.20
N GLY A 16 17.75 17.47 23.03
CA GLY A 16 17.18 16.52 22.07
C GLY A 16 17.22 15.10 22.64
N ALA A 17 16.05 14.50 22.89
CA ALA A 17 15.98 13.08 23.22
C ALA A 17 16.55 12.27 22.04
N PRO A 18 17.30 11.19 22.28
CA PRO A 18 17.74 10.31 21.21
C PRO A 18 16.50 9.73 20.52
N VAL A 19 16.30 10.11 19.25
CA VAL A 19 15.34 9.42 18.40
C VAL A 19 15.97 8.10 18.01
N TRP A 20 15.33 7.00 18.39
CA TRP A 20 15.74 5.68 17.95
C TRP A 20 15.41 5.54 16.46
N ALA A 21 16.43 5.68 15.63
CA ALA A 21 16.34 5.24 14.25
C ALA A 21 16.18 3.71 14.21
N TYR A 22 15.49 3.22 13.20
CA TYR A 22 15.48 1.79 12.92
C TYR A 22 16.92 1.34 12.61
N GLU A 23 17.36 0.26 13.26
CA GLU A 23 18.64 -0.36 12.95
C GLU A 23 18.42 -1.45 11.91
N GLU A 24 18.97 -1.24 10.72
CA GLU A 24 18.92 -2.25 9.67
C GLU A 24 19.73 -3.47 10.09
N ILE A 25 19.14 -4.65 9.93
CA ILE A 25 19.81 -5.91 10.17
C ILE A 25 19.86 -6.70 8.87
N THR A 26 20.99 -7.38 8.64
CA THR A 26 21.10 -8.34 7.55
C THR A 26 20.31 -9.59 7.91
N VAL A 27 19.34 -9.96 7.07
CA VAL A 27 18.62 -11.23 7.21
C VAL A 27 19.46 -12.34 6.56
N THR A 28 20.20 -13.10 7.37
CA THR A 28 21.14 -14.13 6.89
C THR A 28 20.49 -15.44 6.46
N ASP A 29 19.45 -15.86 7.18
CA ASP A 29 18.84 -17.20 7.03
C ASP A 29 17.41 -17.14 6.46
N GLY A 30 17.03 -15.97 5.92
CA GLY A 30 15.66 -15.69 5.52
C GLY A 30 14.70 -15.54 6.70
N GLY A 31 13.41 -15.54 6.39
CA GLY A 31 12.35 -15.44 7.40
C GLY A 31 10.99 -15.70 6.78
N THR A 32 10.03 -16.10 7.61
CA THR A 32 8.64 -16.29 7.21
C THR A 32 7.78 -15.24 7.88
N LEU A 33 7.06 -14.45 7.08
CA LEU A 33 6.00 -13.58 7.58
C LEU A 33 4.66 -14.32 7.51
N THR A 34 3.96 -14.34 8.64
CA THR A 34 2.61 -14.86 8.73
C THR A 34 1.67 -13.74 9.16
N GLY A 35 0.51 -13.68 8.53
CA GLY A 35 -0.47 -12.65 8.79
C GLY A 35 -1.60 -12.70 7.78
N GLN A 36 -2.63 -11.88 8.03
CA GLN A 36 -3.76 -11.70 7.13
C GLN A 36 -3.76 -10.26 6.62
N VAL A 37 -3.92 -10.11 5.31
CA VAL A 37 -4.10 -8.80 4.69
C VAL A 37 -5.58 -8.62 4.42
N THR A 38 -6.14 -7.51 4.89
CA THR A 38 -7.53 -7.14 4.67
C THR A 38 -7.62 -5.82 3.91
N LEU A 39 -8.63 -5.72 3.05
CA LEU A 39 -9.00 -4.46 2.43
C LEU A 39 -9.89 -3.69 3.41
N ASP A 40 -9.44 -2.50 3.81
CA ASP A 40 -10.21 -1.62 4.68
C ASP A 40 -11.30 -0.88 3.89
N GLY A 41 -12.50 -0.79 4.48
CA GLY A 41 -13.68 -0.21 3.87
C GLY A 41 -14.46 -1.14 2.92
N ALA A 42 -15.30 -0.53 2.07
CA ALA A 42 -16.18 -1.27 1.18
C ALA A 42 -15.43 -1.82 -0.05
N VAL A 43 -15.69 -3.08 -0.40
CA VAL A 43 -15.12 -3.71 -1.59
C VAL A 43 -15.55 -2.93 -2.85
N PRO A 44 -14.61 -2.44 -3.67
CA PRO A 44 -14.95 -1.72 -4.89
C PRO A 44 -15.77 -2.58 -5.85
N LYS A 45 -16.75 -1.96 -6.51
CA LYS A 45 -17.50 -2.59 -7.60
C LYS A 45 -16.56 -2.86 -8.79
N PRO A 46 -16.88 -3.87 -9.61
CA PRO A 46 -16.13 -4.13 -10.85
C PRO A 46 -16.04 -2.89 -11.73
N LYS A 47 -14.87 -2.67 -12.33
CA LYS A 47 -14.61 -1.57 -13.27
C LYS A 47 -15.03 -1.98 -14.68
N GLY A 48 -15.74 -1.10 -15.37
CA GLY A 48 -16.08 -1.24 -16.77
C GLY A 48 -15.08 -0.50 -17.67
N TYR A 49 -14.60 -1.17 -18.71
CA TYR A 49 -13.72 -0.60 -19.73
C TYR A 49 -14.40 -0.65 -21.09
N ASN A 50 -14.52 0.50 -21.75
CA ASN A 50 -15.12 0.58 -23.08
C ASN A 50 -14.13 0.05 -24.13
N LEU A 51 -14.55 -0.96 -24.87
CA LEU A 51 -13.70 -1.66 -25.85
C LEU A 51 -13.43 -0.86 -27.13
N THR A 52 -14.22 0.18 -27.40
CA THR A 52 -13.94 1.13 -28.49
C THR A 52 -12.74 2.00 -28.16
N THR A 53 -12.62 2.47 -26.91
CA THR A 53 -11.53 3.36 -26.50
C THR A 53 -10.31 2.60 -25.95
N LEU A 54 -10.52 1.37 -25.47
CA LEU A 54 -9.48 0.53 -24.86
C LEU A 54 -9.52 -0.88 -25.49
N PRO A 55 -9.16 -1.01 -26.78
CA PRO A 55 -9.16 -2.30 -27.46
C PRO A 55 -7.96 -3.14 -27.00
N ASP A 56 -8.23 -4.30 -26.41
CA ASP A 56 -7.25 -5.38 -26.21
C ASP A 56 -7.82 -6.66 -26.84
N PRO A 57 -7.47 -6.98 -28.09
CA PRO A 57 -8.09 -8.08 -28.84
C PRO A 57 -7.88 -9.46 -28.21
N LEU A 58 -6.74 -9.68 -27.53
CA LEU A 58 -6.37 -10.98 -26.99
C LEU A 58 -7.11 -11.28 -25.69
N TYR A 59 -7.31 -10.25 -24.86
CA TYR A 59 -7.96 -10.37 -23.56
C TYR A 59 -9.44 -10.01 -23.58
N CYS A 60 -9.84 -8.98 -24.31
CA CYS A 60 -11.20 -8.43 -24.21
C CYS A 60 -12.28 -9.40 -24.67
N GLY A 61 -11.99 -10.35 -25.58
CA GLY A 61 -12.97 -11.37 -25.96
C GLY A 61 -13.39 -12.30 -24.82
N ARG A 62 -12.53 -12.53 -23.81
CA ARG A 62 -12.76 -13.52 -22.75
C ARG A 62 -13.55 -12.98 -21.54
N ILE A 63 -13.58 -11.66 -21.39
CA ILE A 63 -14.13 -10.93 -20.24
C ILE A 63 -15.02 -9.76 -20.69
N SER A 64 -15.47 -9.82 -21.94
CA SER A 64 -16.47 -8.91 -22.50
C SER A 64 -17.87 -9.35 -22.08
N ASP A 65 -18.74 -8.38 -21.88
CA ASP A 65 -20.18 -8.60 -21.69
C ASP A 65 -20.94 -8.83 -23.01
N GLY A 66 -20.25 -8.77 -24.16
CA GLY A 66 -20.83 -8.87 -25.49
C GLY A 66 -21.48 -7.58 -25.99
N GLN A 67 -21.49 -6.51 -25.19
CA GLN A 67 -22.05 -5.18 -25.52
C GLN A 67 -20.98 -4.12 -25.74
N GLY A 68 -19.71 -4.53 -25.89
CA GLY A 68 -18.59 -3.62 -26.07
C GLY A 68 -17.96 -3.13 -24.76
N TRP A 69 -18.25 -3.79 -23.63
CA TRP A 69 -17.60 -3.50 -22.35
C TRP A 69 -16.83 -4.71 -21.82
N ARG A 70 -15.67 -4.44 -21.24
CA ARG A 70 -14.96 -5.39 -20.39
C ARG A 70 -15.26 -5.06 -18.94
N ILE A 71 -15.72 -6.05 -18.17
CA ILE A 71 -15.97 -5.91 -16.73
C ILE A 71 -14.82 -6.60 -15.98
N LEU A 72 -14.10 -5.85 -15.16
CA LEU A 72 -12.94 -6.33 -14.42
C LEU A 72 -13.12 -6.10 -12.93
N GLN A 73 -13.07 -7.17 -12.15
CA GLN A 73 -12.95 -7.07 -10.70
C GLN A 73 -11.47 -6.88 -10.34
N PRO A 74 -11.05 -5.73 -9.80
CA PRO A 74 -9.64 -5.45 -9.56
C PRO A 74 -9.06 -6.17 -8.34
N PHE A 75 -9.91 -6.59 -7.41
CA PHE A 75 -9.50 -7.21 -6.14
C PHE A 75 -10.27 -8.50 -5.89
N GLN A 76 -9.55 -9.57 -5.56
CA GLN A 76 -10.16 -10.79 -5.05
C GLN A 76 -10.28 -10.69 -3.54
N VAL A 77 -11.50 -10.40 -3.07
CA VAL A 77 -11.78 -10.12 -1.66
C VAL A 77 -12.81 -11.10 -1.11
N GLY A 78 -12.53 -11.69 0.05
CA GLY A 78 -13.45 -12.57 0.77
C GLY A 78 -14.55 -11.82 1.53
N PRO A 79 -15.51 -12.55 2.13
CA PRO A 79 -16.65 -11.94 2.83
C PRO A 79 -16.28 -11.05 4.02
N ALA A 80 -15.12 -11.27 4.63
CA ALA A 80 -14.61 -10.47 5.75
C ALA A 80 -13.52 -9.48 5.32
N GLY A 81 -13.39 -9.20 4.02
CA GLY A 81 -12.39 -8.27 3.50
C GLY A 81 -11.03 -8.91 3.24
N GLU A 82 -10.90 -10.23 3.30
CA GLU A 82 -9.62 -10.92 3.11
C GLU A 82 -9.11 -10.75 1.68
N PHE A 83 -7.93 -10.15 1.53
CA PHE A 83 -7.37 -9.87 0.22
C PHE A 83 -6.48 -11.04 -0.24
N ARG A 84 -6.71 -11.53 -1.46
CA ARG A 84 -5.98 -12.63 -2.08
C ARG A 84 -5.12 -12.14 -3.25
N GLU A 85 -4.14 -12.95 -3.63
CA GLU A 85 -3.26 -12.73 -4.81
C GLU A 85 -2.44 -11.44 -4.76
N LEU A 86 -1.94 -11.09 -3.58
CA LEU A 86 -1.10 -9.92 -3.34
C LEU A 86 0.38 -10.29 -3.24
N VAL A 87 1.23 -9.30 -3.52
CA VAL A 87 2.67 -9.36 -3.34
C VAL A 87 3.03 -8.47 -2.15
N VAL A 88 3.75 -9.03 -1.18
CA VAL A 88 4.32 -8.28 -0.06
C VAL A 88 5.78 -7.97 -0.41
N TYR A 89 6.14 -6.69 -0.39
CA TYR A 89 7.51 -6.23 -0.58
C TYR A 89 8.05 -5.73 0.78
N LEU A 90 9.27 -6.14 1.12
CA LEU A 90 9.95 -5.87 2.39
C LEU A 90 11.22 -5.08 2.14
#